data_AF-A0A8X6IHY8-F1
#
_entry.id   AF-A0A8X6IHY8-F1
#
_cell.length_a   1.000
_cell.length_b   1.000
_cell.length_c   1.000
_cell.angle_alpha   90.00
_cell.angle_beta   90.00
_cell.angle_gamma   90.00
#
_symmetry.space_group_name_H-M   'P 1'
#
loop_
_entity.id
_entity.type
_entity.pdbx_description
1 polymer ?
#
loop_
_entity_poly.entity_id
_entity_poly.type
_entity_poly.pdbx_seq_one_letter_code
_entity_poly.pdbx_strand_id
1 'polypeptide(L)'
;MLVDSHIKSILNLPTLKHESAKDLRYFLDCLNKNLRSLKVLDFERDKLSNVLFLNIILEELDRESRKQYELTLKDNEVPDFDEFLNWLESKNQILNSINSNAVVKLNQEKPKSFFVKNNKPAKNCRVCNLIHPIYRCEKFTEMKLAD
;
A
#
# COMPACT_ATOMS: atom_id res chain seq x y z
N MET A 1 33.10 -16.21 -10.34
CA MET A 1 32.20 -17.36 -10.53
C MET A 1 30.77 -16.90 -10.32
N LEU A 2 29.81 -17.44 -11.07
CA LEU A 2 28.40 -17.04 -10.98
C LEU A 2 27.80 -17.31 -9.58
N VAL A 3 28.15 -18.45 -8.98
CA VAL A 3 27.77 -18.85 -7.62
C VAL A 3 28.25 -17.85 -6.56
N ASP A 4 29.53 -17.49 -6.60
CA ASP A 4 30.14 -16.52 -5.67
C ASP A 4 29.44 -15.15 -5.73
N SER A 5 29.03 -14.70 -6.92
CA SER A 5 28.25 -13.47 -7.09
C SER A 5 26.88 -13.54 -6.43
N HIS A 6 26.17 -14.67 -6.55
CA HIS A 6 24.86 -14.86 -5.92
C HIS A 6 24.97 -14.95 -4.40
N ILE A 7 25.97 -15.68 -3.88
CA ILE A 7 26.23 -15.76 -2.43
C ILE A 7 26.56 -14.37 -1.88
N LYS A 8 27.51 -13.66 -2.50
CA LYS A 8 27.84 -12.28 -2.08
C LYS A 8 26.65 -11.33 -2.14
N SER A 9 25.74 -11.52 -3.09
CA SER A 9 24.53 -10.70 -3.17
C SER A 9 23.56 -10.96 -2.02
N ILE A 10 23.50 -12.21 -1.52
CA ILE A 10 22.71 -12.55 -0.31
C ILE A 10 23.40 -12.03 0.95
N LEU A 11 24.72 -12.17 1.05
CA LEU A 11 25.50 -11.72 2.21
C LEU A 11 25.57 -10.19 2.35
N ASN A 12 25.46 -9.46 1.23
CA ASN A 12 25.47 -7.99 1.20
C ASN A 12 24.09 -7.43 0.87
N LEU A 13 23.02 -8.08 1.32
CA LEU A 13 21.68 -7.52 1.19
C LEU A 13 21.59 -6.17 1.92
N PRO A 14 20.79 -5.23 1.43
CA PRO A 14 20.67 -3.93 2.07
C PRO A 14 19.96 -4.06 3.42
N THR A 15 20.60 -3.56 4.48
CA THR A 15 19.98 -3.48 5.80
C THR A 15 18.73 -2.60 5.77
N LEU A 16 17.60 -3.15 6.19
CA LEU A 16 16.35 -2.42 6.33
C LEU A 16 16.45 -1.55 7.59
N LYS A 17 16.60 -0.23 7.41
CA LYS A 17 16.71 0.71 8.55
C LYS A 17 15.36 1.09 9.14
N HIS A 18 14.32 1.05 8.32
CA HIS A 18 12.97 1.44 8.67
C HIS A 18 11.96 0.53 7.99
N GLU A 19 10.77 0.44 8.59
CA GLU A 19 9.68 -0.36 8.06
C GLU A 19 9.11 0.29 6.79
N SER A 20 9.47 -0.26 5.63
CA SER A 20 9.10 0.25 4.32
C SER A 20 8.69 -0.89 3.41
N ALA A 21 7.46 -0.83 2.89
CA ALA A 21 6.94 -1.85 1.98
C ALA A 21 7.78 -1.95 0.70
N LYS A 22 8.28 -0.82 0.18
CA LYS A 22 9.08 -0.80 -1.06
C LYS A 22 10.43 -1.46 -0.84
N ASP A 23 11.09 -1.14 0.26
CA ASP A 23 12.42 -1.66 0.56
C ASP A 23 12.36 -3.14 0.92
N LEU A 24 11.35 -3.56 1.70
CA LEU A 24 11.12 -4.97 2.01
C LEU A 24 10.77 -5.79 0.76
N ARG A 25 9.99 -5.24 -0.18
CA ARG A 25 9.71 -5.86 -1.47
C ARG A 25 10.98 -6.06 -2.27
N TYR A 26 11.79 -5.02 -2.42
CA TYR A 26 13.06 -5.09 -3.15
C TYR A 26 14.03 -6.10 -2.52
N PHE A 27 14.09 -6.10 -1.18
CA PHE A 27 14.87 -7.05 -0.40
C PHE A 27 14.48 -8.51 -0.71
N LEU A 28 13.18 -8.81 -0.63
CA LEU A 28 12.63 -10.14 -0.94
C LEU A 28 12.86 -10.54 -2.39
N ASP A 29 12.69 -9.62 -3.34
CA ASP A 29 12.91 -9.89 -4.76
C ASP A 29 14.39 -10.23 -5.04
N CYS A 30 15.33 -9.49 -4.43
CA CYS A 30 16.76 -9.76 -4.55
C CYS A 30 17.13 -11.11 -3.94
N LEU A 31 16.64 -11.42 -2.73
CA LEU A 31 16.86 -12.69 -2.07
C LEU A 31 16.34 -13.86 -2.92
N ASN A 32 15.06 -13.81 -3.31
CA ASN A 32 14.43 -14.88 -4.07
C ASN A 32 15.09 -15.10 -5.43
N LYS A 33 15.51 -14.02 -6.10
CA LYS A 33 16.27 -14.11 -7.35
C LYS A 33 17.56 -14.90 -7.15
N ASN A 34 18.36 -14.56 -6.14
CA ASN A 34 19.64 -15.23 -5.90
C ASN A 34 19.45 -16.68 -5.47
N LEU A 35 18.46 -16.98 -4.62
CA LEU A 35 18.13 -18.35 -4.22
C LEU A 35 17.69 -19.21 -5.41
N ARG A 36 16.85 -18.67 -6.31
CA ARG A 36 16.44 -19.36 -7.54
C ARG A 36 17.64 -19.62 -8.45
N SER A 37 18.53 -18.63 -8.61
CA SER A 37 19.74 -18.80 -9.41
C SER A 37 20.68 -19.87 -8.84
N LEU A 38 20.86 -19.92 -7.51
CA LEU A 38 21.66 -20.97 -6.86
C LEU A 38 21.05 -22.35 -7.07
N LYS A 39 19.72 -22.47 -6.97
CA LYS A 39 19.00 -23.73 -7.25
C LYS A 39 19.20 -24.21 -8.68
N VAL A 40 19.18 -23.30 -9.68
CA VAL A 40 19.43 -23.65 -11.09
C VAL A 40 20.87 -24.12 -11.34
N LEU A 41 21.80 -23.73 -10.47
CA LEU A 41 23.20 -24.15 -10.54
C LEU A 41 23.49 -25.43 -9.73
N ASP A 42 22.45 -26.18 -9.35
CA ASP A 42 22.51 -27.38 -8.49
C ASP A 42 23.08 -27.13 -7.07
N PHE A 43 23.06 -25.88 -6.60
CA PHE A 43 23.32 -25.54 -5.20
C PHE A 43 22.01 -25.49 -4.42
N GLU A 44 21.44 -26.68 -4.15
CA GLU A 44 20.25 -26.79 -3.31
C GLU A 44 20.55 -26.43 -1.85
N ARG A 45 19.56 -25.82 -1.19
CA ARG A 45 19.68 -25.48 0.23
C ARG A 45 19.51 -26.75 1.06
N ASP A 46 20.41 -26.95 2.01
CA ASP A 46 20.27 -27.95 3.07
C ASP A 46 19.85 -27.29 4.39
N LYS A 47 19.73 -28.12 5.45
CA LYS A 47 19.33 -27.62 6.78
C LYS A 47 20.32 -26.58 7.32
N LEU A 48 21.62 -26.77 7.11
CA LEU A 48 22.62 -25.82 7.58
C LEU A 48 22.54 -24.50 6.82
N SER A 49 22.43 -24.55 5.49
CA SER A 49 22.29 -23.36 4.64
C SER A 49 21.04 -22.57 4.99
N ASN A 50 19.91 -23.25 5.24
CA ASN A 50 18.66 -22.62 5.67
C ASN A 50 18.84 -21.83 6.96
N VAL A 51 19.44 -22.44 7.99
CA VAL A 51 19.70 -21.78 9.27
C VAL A 51 20.68 -20.61 9.10
N LEU A 52 21.73 -20.78 8.28
CA LEU A 52 22.71 -19.73 8.02
C LEU A 52 22.05 -18.51 7.34
N PHE A 53 21.29 -18.74 6.27
CA PHE A 53 20.58 -17.67 5.57
C PHE A 53 19.55 -17.00 6.46
N LEU A 54 18.84 -17.76 7.31
CA LEU A 54 17.90 -17.20 8.27
C LEU A 54 18.59 -16.19 9.19
N ASN A 55 19.71 -16.57 9.81
CA ASN A 55 20.45 -15.69 10.73
C ASN A 55 20.96 -14.43 10.01
N ILE A 56 21.55 -14.58 8.82
CA ILE A 56 22.05 -13.45 8.03
C ILE A 56 20.90 -12.48 7.69
N ILE A 57 19.77 -12.99 7.23
CA ILE A 57 18.65 -12.14 6.85
C ILE A 57 18.04 -11.47 8.07
N LEU A 58 17.92 -12.17 9.21
CA LEU A 58 17.45 -11.57 10.46
C LEU A 58 18.33 -10.40 10.89
N GLU A 59 19.65 -10.51 10.70
CA GLU A 59 20.60 -9.42 10.95
C GLU A 59 20.33 -8.18 10.10
N GLU A 60 19.94 -8.38 8.84
CA GLU A 60 19.61 -7.30 7.90
C GLU A 60 18.22 -6.68 8.08
N LEU A 61 17.32 -7.32 8.85
CA LEU A 61 16.01 -6.75 9.18
C LEU A 61 16.12 -5.65 10.24
N ASP A 62 15.18 -4.69 10.18
CA ASP A 62 15.04 -3.69 11.23
C ASP A 62 14.66 -4.34 12.58
N ARG A 63 15.00 -3.63 13.67
CA ARG A 63 14.81 -4.12 15.04
C ARG A 63 13.36 -4.50 15.34
N GLU A 64 12.39 -3.75 14.79
CA GLU A 64 10.98 -3.99 15.06
C GLU A 64 10.48 -5.23 14.32
N SER A 65 10.86 -5.39 13.05
CA SER A 65 10.60 -6.61 12.27
C SER A 65 11.20 -7.85 12.92
N ARG A 66 12.45 -7.79 13.40
CA ARG A 66 13.08 -8.91 14.10
C ARG A 66 12.30 -9.30 15.35
N LYS A 67 11.95 -8.32 16.18
CA LYS A 67 11.15 -8.54 17.39
C LYS A 67 9.79 -9.16 17.07
N GLN A 68 9.10 -8.66 16.05
CA GLN A 68 7.82 -9.22 15.61
C GLN A 68 7.93 -10.67 15.15
N TYR A 69 9.00 -11.01 14.44
CA TYR A 69 9.26 -12.38 14.03
C TYR A 69 9.54 -13.29 15.22
N GLU A 70 10.41 -12.88 16.15
CA GLU A 70 10.70 -13.64 17.37
C GLU A 70 9.44 -13.94 18.19
N LEU A 71 8.49 -13.01 18.23
CA LEU A 71 7.19 -13.22 18.89
C LEU A 71 6.28 -14.26 18.20
N THR A 72 6.53 -14.56 16.92
CA THR A 72 5.79 -15.62 16.21
C THR A 72 6.36 -17.01 16.46
N LEU A 73 7.59 -17.11 16.93
CA LEU A 73 8.24 -18.38 17.21
C LEU A 73 7.71 -18.98 18.51
N LYS A 74 7.47 -20.29 18.51
CA LYS A 74 7.22 -21.05 19.73
C LYS A 74 8.56 -21.44 20.35
N ASP A 75 8.64 -21.41 21.68
CA ASP A 75 9.87 -21.72 22.41
C ASP A 75 10.43 -23.09 21.97
N ASN A 76 11.71 -23.10 21.56
CA ASN A 76 12.58 -24.25 21.26
C ASN A 76 12.52 -24.91 19.87
N GLU A 77 11.82 -24.35 18.87
CA GLU A 77 11.90 -24.89 17.50
C GLU A 77 12.81 -24.04 16.62
N VAL A 78 13.67 -24.70 15.82
CA VAL A 78 14.46 -24.03 14.79
C VAL A 78 13.48 -23.62 13.69
N PRO A 79 13.30 -22.31 13.41
CA PRO A 79 12.36 -21.87 12.41
C PRO A 79 12.72 -22.40 11.03
N ASP A 80 11.71 -22.84 10.30
CA ASP A 80 11.88 -23.21 8.91
C ASP A 80 12.11 -21.96 8.05
N PHE A 81 13.06 -22.07 7.11
CA PHE A 81 13.43 -20.94 6.27
C PHE A 81 12.31 -20.55 5.30
N ASP A 82 11.55 -21.51 4.78
CA ASP A 82 10.44 -21.21 3.88
C ASP A 82 9.25 -20.60 4.65
N GLU A 83 9.00 -21.03 5.90
CA GLU A 83 8.07 -20.34 6.80
C GLU A 83 8.47 -18.89 7.08
N PHE A 84 9.77 -18.64 7.30
CA PHE A 84 10.30 -17.29 7.46
C PHE A 84 10.09 -16.42 6.21
N LEU A 85 10.34 -16.96 5.01
CA LEU A 85 10.07 -16.25 3.75
C LEU A 85 8.58 -15.91 3.59
N ASN A 86 7.69 -16.84 3.93
CA ASN A 86 6.25 -16.62 3.89
C ASN A 86 5.81 -15.53 4.89
N TRP A 87 6.42 -15.50 6.07
CA TRP A 87 6.19 -14.45 7.06
C TRP A 87 6.63 -13.08 6.53
N LEU A 88 7.82 -12.98 5.92
CA LEU A 88 8.31 -11.74 5.32
C LEU A 88 7.39 -11.25 4.19
N GLU A 89 6.93 -12.14 3.33
CA GLU A 89 6.01 -11.79 2.25
C GLU A 89 4.66 -11.30 2.79
N SER A 90 4.13 -11.97 3.81
CA SER A 90 2.91 -11.56 4.51
C SER A 90 3.07 -10.18 5.14
N LYS A 91 4.20 -9.91 5.81
CA LYS A 91 4.52 -8.60 6.37
C LYS A 91 4.55 -7.52 5.28
N ASN A 92 5.19 -7.79 4.14
CA ASN A 92 5.19 -6.87 3.00
C ASN A 92 3.76 -6.57 2.48
N GLN A 93 2.88 -7.57 2.41
CA GLN A 93 1.49 -7.36 2.02
C GLN A 93 0.72 -6.49 3.02
N ILE A 94 0.93 -6.69 4.32
CA ILE A 94 0.34 -5.88 5.39
C ILE A 94 0.80 -4.42 5.26
N LEU A 95 2.10 -4.19 5.06
CA LEU A 95 2.64 -2.83 4.89
C LEU A 95 2.08 -2.13 3.65
N ASN A 96 1.95 -2.86 2.54
CA ASN A 96 1.30 -2.33 1.34
C ASN A 96 -0.17 -1.98 1.59
N SER A 97 -0.89 -2.80 2.36
CA SER A 97 -2.29 -2.57 2.72
C SER A 97 -2.48 -1.38 3.66
N ILE A 98 -1.57 -1.18 4.62
CA ILE A 98 -1.59 -0.02 5.51
C ILE A 98 -1.30 1.25 4.72
N ASN A 99 -0.31 1.22 3.81
CA ASN A 99 0.07 2.36 3.00
C ASN A 99 -1.03 2.74 1.99
N SER A 100 -1.68 1.75 1.35
CA SER A 100 -2.81 2.02 0.47
C SER A 100 -4.00 2.62 1.22
N ASN A 101 -4.31 2.12 2.42
CA ASN A 101 -5.34 2.70 3.29
C ASN A 101 -4.98 4.10 3.83
N ALA A 102 -3.69 4.41 4.01
CA ALA A 102 -3.23 5.75 4.38
C ALA A 102 -3.41 6.75 3.22
N VAL A 103 -3.16 6.33 1.97
CA VAL A 103 -3.40 7.15 0.77
C VAL A 103 -4.90 7.41 0.59
N VAL A 104 -5.78 6.45 0.91
CA VAL A 104 -7.24 6.64 0.84
C VAL A 104 -7.73 7.67 1.88
N LYS A 105 -7.04 7.85 3.01
CA LYS A 105 -7.44 8.82 4.05
C LYS A 105 -6.95 10.27 3.84
N LEU A 106 -6.05 10.52 2.89
CA LEU A 106 -5.61 11.89 2.56
C LEU A 106 -6.39 12.53 1.41
N ASN A 107 -7.21 11.75 0.70
CA ASN A 107 -8.29 12.28 -0.13
C ASN A 107 -9.59 12.36 0.68
N GLN A 108 -9.57 13.11 1.77
CA GLN A 108 -10.76 13.89 2.11
C GLN A 108 -10.89 14.97 1.04
N GLU A 109 -11.32 14.56 -0.16
CA GLU A 109 -12.05 15.48 -1.01
C GLU A 109 -13.19 15.98 -0.13
N LYS A 110 -13.08 17.24 0.32
CA LYS A 110 -14.22 18.02 0.80
C LYS A 110 -15.40 17.64 -0.09
N PRO A 111 -16.59 17.33 0.45
CA PRO A 111 -17.73 17.04 -0.40
C PRO A 111 -17.82 18.20 -1.39
N LYS A 112 -17.53 17.91 -2.66
CA LYS A 112 -17.72 18.85 -3.76
C LYS A 112 -19.22 19.00 -3.85
N SER A 113 -19.75 19.87 -2.99
CA SER A 113 -21.08 20.41 -3.16
C SER A 113 -21.07 20.97 -4.57
N PHE A 114 -21.92 20.40 -5.42
CA PHE A 114 -22.17 20.90 -6.76
C PHE A 114 -22.91 22.24 -6.64
N PHE A 115 -22.23 23.26 -6.12
CA PHE A 115 -22.65 24.63 -6.36
C PHE A 115 -22.28 24.96 -7.80
N VAL A 116 -23.24 24.71 -8.69
CA VAL A 116 -23.26 25.33 -10.00
C VAL A 116 -23.25 26.85 -9.75
N LYS A 117 -22.08 27.49 -9.87
CA LYS A 117 -21.99 28.94 -10.03
C LYS A 117 -22.66 29.29 -11.35
N ASN A 118 -23.96 29.56 -11.29
CA ASN A 118 -24.74 29.99 -12.42
C ASN A 118 -24.41 31.46 -12.71
N ASN A 119 -23.28 31.72 -13.37
CA ASN A 119 -22.95 33.01 -13.97
C ASN A 119 -23.82 33.27 -15.22
N LYS A 120 -25.15 33.09 -15.10
CA LYS A 120 -26.10 33.52 -16.12
C LYS A 120 -26.67 34.86 -15.69
N PRO A 121 -26.80 35.85 -16.59
CA PRO A 121 -27.46 37.11 -16.26
C PRO A 121 -28.85 36.79 -15.70
N ALA A 122 -29.21 37.48 -14.63
CA ALA A 122 -30.44 37.22 -13.90
C ALA A 122 -31.63 37.33 -14.88
N LYS A 123 -32.23 36.19 -15.22
CA LYS A 123 -33.31 36.14 -16.20
C LYS A 123 -34.50 36.90 -15.67
N ASN A 124 -35.03 37.83 -16.46
CA ASN A 124 -36.29 38.49 -16.19
C ASN A 124 -37.41 37.43 -16.08
N CYS A 125 -38.29 37.63 -15.10
CA CYS A 125 -39.48 36.83 -14.92
C CYS A 125 -40.36 36.93 -16.17
N ARG A 126 -40.80 35.80 -16.72
CA ARG A 126 -41.65 35.79 -17.93
C ARG A 126 -43.05 36.39 -17.71
N VAL A 127 -43.47 36.59 -16.46
CA VAL A 127 -44.82 37.06 -16.11
C VAL A 127 -44.86 38.57 -15.85
N CYS A 128 -43.89 39.12 -15.13
CA CYS A 128 -43.85 40.55 -14.77
C CYS A 128 -42.63 41.30 -15.33
N ASN A 129 -41.72 40.61 -16.03
CA ASN A 129 -40.49 41.14 -16.61
C ASN A 129 -39.47 41.74 -15.62
N LEU A 130 -39.65 41.53 -14.30
CA LEU A 130 -38.71 41.93 -13.25
C LEU A 130 -37.65 40.84 -12.97
N ILE A 131 -36.55 41.22 -12.33
CA ILE A 131 -35.41 40.32 -12.08
C ILE A 131 -35.66 39.44 -10.86
N HIS A 132 -36.34 38.32 -11.06
CA HIS A 132 -36.49 37.26 -10.07
C HIS A 132 -36.91 35.94 -10.75
N PRO A 133 -36.69 34.80 -10.09
CA PRO A 133 -37.24 33.53 -10.56
C PRO A 133 -38.79 33.53 -10.51
N ILE A 134 -39.42 32.76 -11.40
CA ILE A 134 -40.89 32.72 -11.56
C ILE A 134 -41.61 32.31 -10.26
N TYR A 135 -41.04 31.41 -9.46
CA TYR A 135 -41.62 30.98 -8.19
C TYR A 135 -41.67 32.07 -7.11
N ARG A 136 -40.98 33.20 -7.30
CA ARG A 136 -41.04 34.41 -6.45
C ARG A 136 -41.85 35.54 -7.08
N CYS A 137 -42.58 35.28 -8.16
CA CYS A 137 -43.40 36.28 -8.82
C CYS A 137 -44.78 36.38 -8.16
N GLU A 138 -45.09 37.53 -7.56
CA GLU A 138 -46.41 37.79 -6.95
C GLU A 138 -47.55 37.61 -7.96
N LYS A 139 -47.39 38.15 -9.18
CA LYS A 139 -48.37 37.98 -10.27
C LYS A 139 -48.58 36.52 -10.68
N PHE A 140 -47.55 35.68 -10.58
CA PHE A 140 -47.68 34.25 -10.90
C PHE A 140 -48.37 33.49 -9.77
N THR A 141 -48.05 33.81 -8.52
CA THR A 141 -48.71 33.19 -7.36
C THR A 141 -50.18 33.56 -7.23
N GLU A 142 -50.59 34.70 -7.78
CA GLU A 142 -51.99 35.16 -7.80
C GLU A 142 -52.79 34.64 -9.01
N MET A 143 -52.15 34.01 -9.99
CA MET A 143 -52.85 33.38 -11.11
C MET A 143 -53.56 32.10 -10.65
N LYS A 144 -54.89 32.10 -10.72
CA LYS A 144 -55.67 30.87 -10.59
C LYS A 144 -55.51 30.05 -11.87
N LEU A 145 -55.29 28.75 -11.73
CA LEU A 145 -55.38 27.82 -12.85
C LEU A 145 -56.81 27.91 -13.39
N ALA A 146 -56.96 28.30 -14.65
CA ALA A 146 -58.23 28.12 -15.34
C ALA A 146 -58.38 26.62 -15.65
N ASP A 147 -59.50 26.02 -15.23
CA ASP A 147 -59.92 24.68 -15.64
C ASP A 147 -59.95 24.53 -17.17
#